data_AF-A0A1G7W3K2-F1
#
_entry.id   AF-A0A1G7W3K2-F1
#
_cell.length_a   1.000
_cell.length_b   1.000
_cell.length_c   1.000
_cell.angle_alpha   90.00
_cell.angle_beta   90.00
_cell.angle_gamma   90.00
#
_symmetry.space_group_name_H-M   'P 1'
#
loop_
_entity.id
_entity.type
_entity.pdbx_description
1 polymer ?
#
loop_
_entity_poly.entity_id
_entity_poly.type
_entity_poly.pdbx_seq_one_letter_code
_entity_poly.pdbx_strand_id
1 'polypeptide(L)'
;MIKPTLLASTVALVLTGCGGGGGGGGGSTPSVSYFKANFVYLDSVAKDQNGKGNCRVYDYDYDSESETPEIPTYKVIGYTASPLTGYSIVVHDSDGSVVSTYTKSDWGTANFYRIKQSEVPSGGYVSFVVKTDGNSYQISTYSKDLLPDTFSMYAGGSYTGGNYSSASTSCITGGNTTYGSESGNFLPIGTSDLYGFNTYGQDLDDLTNYYSSLYYVADGGISFYAPQDKAVLGVEYSKNGDDIDSLVGYKFLSLSDISATTSVELTDVDDTLDWTLPDTSTVTLSQANIHVYKSTTGAVLWQPLTTSADGTYGYATAVGDSNYYLNLEGTYGDWSFSYADVMSNPGIEEDATSTISDVVTSDSVTLSIASCSLSAYGSCIDIATDAPDFSKAIQRVEISNKPDSGSVNQVIYSDYSDQVPIFSFDGSNEEVSSILVSGSTQKIYLSLLAQNGSTLNDAFLYNHQDLNARLEPSVSSFQDAIPMLSSFKDHSAQQNLFKYKSHILLQASSD
;
A
#
# COMPACT_ATOMS: atom_id res chain seq x y z
N MET A 1 -31.42 -1.08 -26.62
CA MET A 1 -31.86 -1.19 -25.22
C MET A 1 -31.31 -2.50 -24.68
N ILE A 2 -30.04 -2.47 -24.28
CA ILE A 2 -29.21 -3.64 -23.96
C ILE A 2 -28.85 -3.53 -22.49
N LYS A 3 -29.10 -4.60 -21.74
CA LYS A 3 -28.89 -4.70 -20.29
C LYS A 3 -27.38 -4.78 -19.99
N PRO A 4 -26.88 -4.11 -18.93
CA PRO A 4 -25.51 -4.30 -18.49
C PRO A 4 -25.38 -5.64 -17.76
N THR A 5 -24.42 -6.44 -18.20
CA THR A 5 -24.03 -7.72 -17.58
C THR A 5 -22.98 -7.41 -16.52
N LEU A 6 -23.36 -7.43 -15.24
CA LEU A 6 -22.45 -7.37 -14.10
C LEU A 6 -21.64 -8.66 -14.03
N LEU A 7 -20.34 -8.58 -14.31
CA LEU A 7 -19.36 -9.62 -13.98
C LEU A 7 -18.97 -9.45 -12.52
N ALA A 8 -19.54 -10.30 -11.66
CA ALA A 8 -19.15 -10.47 -10.28
C ALA A 8 -17.74 -11.08 -10.22
N SER A 9 -16.77 -10.28 -9.79
CA SER A 9 -15.45 -10.78 -9.37
C SER A 9 -15.62 -11.56 -8.06
N THR A 10 -15.16 -12.80 -8.09
CA THR A 10 -15.20 -13.79 -7.02
C THR A 10 -14.34 -13.38 -5.84
N VAL A 11 -14.95 -12.68 -4.87
CA VAL A 11 -14.55 -12.82 -3.46
C VAL A 11 -14.92 -14.24 -3.04
N ALA A 12 -13.97 -14.99 -2.50
CA ALA A 12 -14.24 -16.28 -1.84
C ALA A 12 -15.03 -16.03 -0.55
N LEU A 13 -16.30 -15.68 -0.71
CA LEU A 13 -17.33 -15.69 0.31
C LEU A 13 -17.56 -17.16 0.70
N VAL A 14 -17.03 -17.57 1.85
CA VAL A 14 -17.56 -18.73 2.57
C VAL A 14 -18.93 -18.33 3.12
N LEU A 15 -19.94 -18.33 2.24
CA LEU A 15 -21.34 -18.25 2.61
C LEU A 15 -21.79 -19.63 3.07
N THR A 16 -21.76 -19.84 4.39
CA THR A 16 -22.54 -20.91 5.03
C THR A 16 -24.02 -20.56 4.96
N GLY A 17 -24.67 -21.03 3.89
CA GLY A 17 -26.12 -20.92 3.67
C GLY A 17 -26.84 -22.27 3.79
N CYS A 18 -27.63 -22.39 4.85
CA CYS A 18 -28.76 -23.29 5.08
C CYS A 18 -29.66 -23.44 3.82
N GLY A 19 -30.31 -24.57 3.48
CA GLY A 19 -30.51 -25.83 4.17
C GLY A 19 -31.54 -26.71 3.43
N GLY A 20 -31.87 -27.84 4.04
CA GLY A 20 -32.99 -28.69 3.63
C GLY A 20 -32.98 -30.05 4.32
N GLY A 21 -33.49 -30.14 5.55
CA GLY A 21 -33.65 -31.43 6.25
C GLY A 21 -34.13 -31.33 7.69
N GLY A 22 -35.45 -31.25 7.84
CA GLY A 22 -36.29 -31.41 9.04
C GLY A 22 -35.69 -31.78 10.41
N GLY A 23 -36.14 -31.03 11.42
CA GLY A 23 -36.55 -31.57 12.72
C GLY A 23 -35.62 -31.30 13.90
N GLY A 24 -36.17 -30.63 14.94
CA GLY A 24 -35.61 -30.64 16.29
C GLY A 24 -35.19 -29.28 16.80
N GLY A 25 -35.98 -28.72 17.72
CA GLY A 25 -35.71 -27.44 18.37
C GLY A 25 -34.37 -27.42 19.10
N GLY A 26 -33.56 -26.42 18.77
CA GLY A 26 -32.41 -25.98 19.53
C GLY A 26 -32.21 -24.51 19.19
N GLY A 27 -32.55 -23.62 20.12
CA GLY A 27 -32.32 -22.19 19.94
C GLY A 27 -30.83 -21.95 19.77
N SER A 28 -30.38 -21.62 18.56
CA SER A 28 -29.01 -21.21 18.31
C SER A 28 -28.80 -19.88 19.02
N THR A 29 -27.96 -19.87 20.06
CA THR A 29 -27.45 -18.63 20.65
C THR A 29 -26.92 -17.74 19.53
N PRO A 30 -27.27 -16.44 19.48
CA PRO A 30 -26.74 -15.52 18.48
C PRO A 30 -25.20 -15.62 18.45
N SER A 31 -24.62 -15.80 17.27
CA SER A 31 -23.16 -15.83 17.12
C SER A 31 -22.61 -14.44 17.46
N VAL A 32 -21.71 -14.37 18.44
CA VAL A 32 -21.03 -13.12 18.80
C VAL A 32 -19.90 -12.88 17.79
N SER A 33 -19.90 -11.73 17.13
CA SER A 33 -18.83 -11.29 16.22
C SER A 33 -17.68 -10.63 16.98
N TYR A 34 -16.45 -10.86 16.53
CA TYR A 34 -15.24 -10.36 17.16
C TYR A 34 -14.28 -9.76 16.13
N PHE A 35 -13.58 -8.71 16.52
CA PHE A 35 -12.30 -8.36 15.93
C PHE A 35 -11.21 -9.21 16.58
N LYS A 36 -10.37 -9.87 15.79
CA LYS A 36 -9.27 -10.71 16.26
C LYS A 36 -7.93 -10.15 15.79
N ALA A 37 -7.21 -9.51 16.71
CA ALA A 37 -5.84 -9.07 16.49
C ALA A 37 -4.87 -10.23 16.80
N ASN A 38 -4.13 -10.70 15.81
CA ASN A 38 -3.04 -11.65 16.00
C ASN A 38 -1.73 -10.88 16.16
N PHE A 39 -0.98 -11.17 17.21
CA PHE A 39 0.26 -10.46 17.53
C PHE A 39 1.45 -11.15 16.87
N VAL A 40 2.22 -10.37 16.12
CA VAL A 40 3.35 -10.85 15.32
C VAL A 40 4.61 -10.06 15.68
N TYR A 41 5.69 -10.81 15.85
CA TYR A 41 7.06 -10.30 15.92
C TYR A 41 7.73 -10.49 14.56
N LEU A 42 8.54 -9.53 14.12
CA LEU A 42 9.26 -9.54 12.85
C LEU A 42 10.76 -9.68 13.07
N ASP A 43 11.44 -10.39 12.19
CA ASP A 43 12.87 -10.68 12.22
C ASP A 43 13.45 -10.60 10.80
N SER A 44 14.63 -10.02 10.63
CA SER A 44 15.34 -10.02 9.36
C SER A 44 16.33 -11.18 9.31
N VAL A 45 16.23 -11.97 8.25
CA VAL A 45 17.06 -13.15 8.01
C VAL A 45 17.65 -13.11 6.62
N ALA A 46 18.84 -13.67 6.44
CA ALA A 46 19.42 -13.84 5.11
C ALA A 46 18.45 -14.62 4.21
N LYS A 47 18.28 -14.19 2.96
CA LYS A 47 17.29 -14.76 2.02
C LYS A 47 17.33 -16.28 1.95
N ASP A 48 18.55 -16.83 1.86
CA ASP A 48 18.85 -18.26 1.71
C ASP A 48 19.14 -18.97 3.05
N GLN A 49 18.76 -18.38 4.19
CA GLN A 49 19.01 -19.00 5.48
C GLN A 49 18.34 -20.38 5.60
N ASN A 50 19.17 -21.39 5.87
CA ASN A 50 18.74 -22.78 6.05
C ASN A 50 17.64 -22.91 7.12
N GLY A 51 16.58 -23.65 6.80
CA GLY A 51 15.46 -23.91 7.71
C GLY A 51 14.45 -22.77 7.82
N LYS A 52 14.59 -21.68 7.04
CA LYS A 52 13.65 -20.54 6.99
C LYS A 52 12.93 -20.40 5.65
N GLY A 53 13.02 -21.40 4.77
CA GLY A 53 12.41 -21.35 3.43
C GLY A 53 10.88 -21.40 3.40
N ASN A 54 10.24 -21.95 4.44
CA ASN A 54 8.79 -22.05 4.56
C ASN A 54 8.15 -20.92 5.39
N CYS A 55 8.97 -20.04 5.98
CA CYS A 55 8.49 -18.90 6.75
C CYS A 55 7.79 -17.90 5.83
N ARG A 56 6.68 -17.33 6.31
CA ARG A 56 5.97 -16.24 5.67
C ARG A 56 6.90 -15.04 5.57
N VAL A 57 7.07 -14.53 4.36
CA VAL A 57 7.78 -13.29 4.10
C VAL A 57 6.79 -12.13 4.19
N TYR A 58 7.16 -11.11 4.95
CA TYR A 58 6.41 -9.86 5.08
C TYR A 58 7.06 -8.74 4.25
N ASP A 59 8.39 -8.77 4.10
CA ASP A 59 9.14 -7.79 3.32
C ASP A 59 10.45 -8.37 2.79
N TYR A 60 11.05 -7.70 1.82
CA TYR A 60 12.40 -7.97 1.32
C TYR A 60 13.28 -6.75 1.52
N ASP A 61 14.54 -6.99 1.83
CA ASP A 61 15.55 -5.94 1.89
C ASP A 61 16.46 -6.06 0.66
N TYR A 62 16.56 -4.97 -0.07
CA TYR A 62 17.33 -4.85 -1.30
C TYR A 62 18.56 -4.03 -0.98
N ASP A 63 19.74 -4.62 -1.18
CA ASP A 63 20.98 -3.89 -1.00
C ASP A 63 21.08 -2.80 -2.07
N SER A 64 21.03 -1.53 -1.64
CA SER A 64 21.14 -0.36 -2.51
C SER A 64 22.46 -0.28 -3.29
N GLU A 65 23.45 -1.10 -2.96
CA GLU A 65 24.72 -1.19 -3.69
C GLU A 65 24.72 -2.26 -4.81
N SER A 66 23.63 -3.02 -4.98
CA SER A 66 23.51 -4.04 -6.04
C SER A 66 23.30 -3.39 -7.41
N GLU A 67 24.32 -3.43 -8.28
CA GLU A 67 24.13 -3.18 -9.71
C GLU A 67 23.01 -4.09 -10.24
N THR A 68 22.06 -3.51 -10.98
CA THR A 68 20.85 -4.13 -11.55
C THR A 68 21.09 -5.54 -12.13
N PRO A 69 20.15 -6.50 -11.97
CA PRO A 69 18.85 -6.39 -11.30
C PRO A 69 18.95 -6.51 -9.76
N GLU A 70 18.13 -5.75 -9.03
CA GLU A 70 18.06 -5.77 -7.56
C GLU A 70 17.70 -7.17 -7.03
N ILE A 71 18.69 -7.89 -6.50
CA ILE A 71 18.48 -9.19 -5.86
C ILE A 71 18.37 -8.93 -4.35
N PRO A 72 17.26 -9.31 -3.70
CA PRO A 72 17.13 -9.09 -2.27
C PRO A 72 18.14 -9.95 -1.50
N THR A 73 18.79 -9.36 -0.51
CA THR A 73 19.84 -10.01 0.31
C THR A 73 19.25 -10.56 1.61
N TYR A 74 18.28 -9.84 2.19
CA TYR A 74 17.52 -10.26 3.35
C TYR A 74 16.02 -10.34 3.07
N LYS A 75 15.31 -10.98 3.99
CA LYS A 75 13.85 -11.03 4.02
C LYS A 75 13.37 -10.89 5.46
N VAL A 76 12.24 -10.21 5.63
CA VAL A 76 11.57 -10.06 6.92
C VAL A 76 10.55 -11.19 7.09
N ILE A 77 10.68 -11.95 8.17
CA ILE A 77 9.79 -13.06 8.51
C ILE A 77 9.09 -12.82 9.83
N GLY A 78 7.90 -13.42 10.00
CA GLY A 78 7.08 -13.26 11.20
C GLY A 78 7.04 -14.48 12.11
N TYR A 79 6.94 -14.24 13.41
CA TYR A 79 6.67 -15.23 14.45
C TYR A 79 5.45 -14.80 15.25
N THR A 80 4.62 -15.75 15.68
CA THR A 80 3.56 -15.40 16.63
C THR A 80 4.19 -15.02 17.96
N ALA A 81 3.77 -13.91 18.55
CA ALA A 81 4.33 -13.41 19.80
C ALA A 81 3.24 -13.03 20.79
N SER A 82 3.56 -13.07 22.08
CA SER A 82 2.76 -12.40 23.11
C SER A 82 3.36 -11.01 23.36
N PRO A 83 2.56 -9.93 23.29
CA PRO A 83 3.05 -8.56 23.47
C PRO A 83 3.78 -8.32 24.80
N LEU A 84 4.64 -7.29 24.80
CA LEU A 84 5.34 -6.81 25.99
C LEU A 84 4.38 -6.10 26.96
N THR A 85 4.83 -5.85 28.19
CA THR A 85 3.99 -5.23 29.25
C THR A 85 3.56 -3.79 28.91
N GLY A 86 4.31 -3.08 28.07
CA GLY A 86 3.97 -1.73 27.59
C GLY A 86 3.00 -1.70 26.41
N TYR A 87 2.48 -2.85 25.97
CA TYR A 87 1.50 -2.94 24.89
C TYR A 87 0.08 -2.93 25.47
N SER A 88 -0.80 -2.13 24.89
CA SER A 88 -2.22 -2.05 25.27
C SER A 88 -3.12 -1.87 24.05
N ILE A 89 -4.38 -2.27 24.20
CA ILE A 89 -5.46 -2.04 23.24
C ILE A 89 -6.50 -1.18 23.94
N VAL A 90 -6.84 -0.03 23.38
CA VAL A 90 -7.82 0.91 23.93
C VAL A 90 -8.99 1.02 22.97
N VAL A 91 -10.22 0.82 23.46
CA VAL A 91 -11.44 1.06 22.71
C VAL A 91 -11.93 2.45 23.07
N HIS A 92 -12.25 3.24 22.05
CA HIS A 92 -12.75 4.60 22.20
C HIS A 92 -14.17 4.74 21.64
N ASP A 93 -14.93 5.67 22.20
CA ASP A 93 -16.15 6.16 21.58
C ASP A 93 -15.82 7.10 20.40
N SER A 94 -16.85 7.51 19.67
CA SER A 94 -16.77 8.44 18.54
C SER A 94 -16.15 9.80 18.89
N ASP A 95 -16.20 10.20 20.16
CA ASP A 95 -15.59 11.44 20.68
C ASP A 95 -14.14 11.27 21.19
N GLY A 96 -13.56 10.09 20.98
CA GLY A 96 -12.21 9.74 21.45
C GLY A 96 -12.10 9.44 22.95
N SER A 97 -13.21 9.44 23.70
CA SER A 97 -13.22 9.03 25.11
C SER A 97 -12.92 7.53 25.27
N VAL A 98 -12.22 7.15 26.35
CA VAL A 98 -11.95 5.73 26.64
C VAL A 98 -13.24 5.01 27.05
N VAL A 99 -13.51 3.89 26.40
CA VAL A 99 -14.57 2.93 26.76
C VAL A 99 -13.99 1.77 27.56
N SER A 100 -12.88 1.19 27.07
CA SER A 100 -12.19 0.09 27.74
C SER A 100 -10.71 0.04 27.35
N THR A 101 -9.89 -0.47 28.26
CA THR A 101 -8.46 -0.69 28.05
C THR A 101 -8.11 -2.13 28.39
N TYR A 102 -7.37 -2.78 27.49
CA TYR A 102 -6.88 -4.14 27.61
C TYR A 102 -5.36 -4.15 27.58
N THR A 103 -4.76 -4.92 28.47
CA THR A 103 -3.32 -5.00 28.68
C THR A 103 -2.86 -6.46 28.72
N LYS A 104 -1.56 -6.66 28.99
CA LYS A 104 -0.99 -8.00 29.14
C LYS A 104 -1.70 -8.89 30.16
N SER A 105 -2.34 -8.34 31.19
CA SER A 105 -3.14 -9.14 32.12
C SER A 105 -4.36 -9.79 31.48
N ASP A 106 -4.90 -9.20 30.42
CA ASP A 106 -6.14 -9.64 29.76
C ASP A 106 -5.91 -10.79 28.77
N TRP A 107 -4.80 -10.78 28.04
CA TRP A 107 -4.43 -11.87 27.12
C TRP A 107 -3.40 -12.86 27.69
N GLY A 108 -2.74 -12.53 28.80
CA GLY A 108 -1.75 -13.40 29.43
C GLY A 108 -0.60 -13.76 28.50
N THR A 109 -0.47 -15.05 28.17
CA THR A 109 0.54 -15.59 27.24
C THR A 109 0.01 -15.84 25.83
N ALA A 110 -1.25 -15.47 25.54
CA ALA A 110 -1.81 -15.63 24.22
C ALA A 110 -1.08 -14.76 23.18
N ASN A 111 -1.09 -15.23 21.94
CA ASN A 111 -0.57 -14.54 20.75
C ASN A 111 -1.67 -13.84 19.94
N PHE A 112 -2.84 -13.67 20.54
CA PHE A 112 -3.96 -12.92 19.96
C PHE A 112 -4.82 -12.32 21.07
N TYR A 113 -5.61 -11.31 20.71
CA TYR A 113 -6.71 -10.81 21.52
C TYR A 113 -7.99 -10.71 20.69
N ARG A 114 -9.14 -10.83 21.35
CA ARG A 114 -10.47 -10.75 20.73
C ARG A 114 -11.30 -9.68 21.42
N ILE A 115 -11.74 -8.70 20.64
CA ILE A 115 -12.63 -7.62 21.08
C ILE A 115 -14.01 -7.93 20.52
N LYS A 116 -15.06 -7.92 21.34
CA LYS A 116 -16.41 -8.10 20.77
C LYS A 116 -16.72 -6.88 19.91
N GLN A 117 -17.25 -7.08 18.71
CA GLN A 117 -17.62 -5.94 17.85
C GLN A 117 -18.73 -5.08 18.47
N SER A 118 -19.53 -5.65 19.37
CA SER A 118 -20.55 -4.92 20.14
C SER A 118 -19.98 -4.07 21.28
N GLU A 119 -18.72 -4.28 21.67
CA GLU A 119 -18.03 -3.48 22.70
C GLU A 119 -17.39 -2.21 22.12
N VAL A 120 -17.19 -2.16 20.80
CA VAL A 120 -16.77 -0.95 20.08
C VAL A 120 -18.03 -0.16 19.70
N PRO A 121 -18.22 1.09 20.21
CA PRO A 121 -19.39 1.90 19.88
C PRO A 121 -19.54 2.18 18.37
N SER A 122 -20.72 2.63 17.95
CA SER A 122 -20.95 3.10 16.58
C SER A 122 -20.11 4.35 16.33
N GLY A 123 -19.35 4.38 15.23
CA GLY A 123 -18.37 5.45 14.98
C GLY A 123 -17.19 5.47 15.96
N GLY A 124 -17.04 4.44 16.80
CA GLY A 124 -15.93 4.30 17.74
C GLY A 124 -14.66 3.79 17.07
N TYR A 125 -13.59 3.69 17.87
CA TYR A 125 -12.25 3.39 17.40
C TYR A 125 -11.57 2.33 18.26
N VAL A 126 -10.55 1.69 17.72
CA VAL A 126 -9.62 0.82 18.46
C VAL A 126 -8.20 1.30 18.23
N SER A 127 -7.51 1.62 19.32
CA SER A 127 -6.11 2.03 19.34
C SER A 127 -5.22 0.90 19.85
N PHE A 128 -4.15 0.63 19.12
CA PHE A 128 -3.03 -0.21 19.55
C PHE A 128 -1.92 0.72 20.01
N VAL A 129 -1.44 0.53 21.25
CA VAL A 129 -0.51 1.45 21.90
C VAL A 129 0.71 0.69 22.39
N VAL A 130 1.90 1.18 22.05
CA VAL A 130 3.18 0.74 22.62
C VAL A 130 3.82 1.90 23.34
N LYS A 131 4.00 1.75 24.65
CA LYS A 131 4.89 2.62 25.43
C LYS A 131 6.32 2.08 25.33
N THR A 132 7.22 2.89 24.77
CA THR A 132 8.67 2.60 24.72
C THR A 132 9.38 3.18 25.96
N ASP A 133 10.70 3.08 26.02
CA ASP A 133 11.47 3.70 27.10
C ASP A 133 11.39 5.23 27.05
N GLY A 134 11.37 5.87 28.23
CA GLY A 134 10.95 7.28 28.35
C GLY A 134 9.43 7.43 28.13
N ASN A 135 8.85 8.60 28.37
CA ASN A 135 7.42 8.83 28.12
C ASN A 135 7.13 8.96 26.61
N SER A 136 7.45 7.90 25.86
CA SER A 136 7.40 7.82 24.40
C SER A 136 6.38 6.77 24.00
N TYR A 137 5.47 7.15 23.10
CA TYR A 137 4.32 6.34 22.71
C TYR A 137 4.22 6.24 21.20
N GLN A 138 3.96 5.03 20.72
CA GLN A 138 3.63 4.72 19.34
C GLN A 138 2.20 4.19 19.31
N ILE A 139 1.35 4.75 18.44
CA ILE A 139 -0.09 4.49 18.45
C ILE A 139 -0.61 4.32 17.03
N SER A 140 -1.41 3.28 16.81
CA SER A 140 -2.20 3.14 15.58
C SER A 140 -3.66 2.91 15.94
N THR A 141 -4.50 3.84 15.50
CA THR A 141 -5.92 3.92 15.79
C THR A 141 -6.71 3.68 14.51
N TYR A 142 -7.71 2.80 14.58
CA TYR A 142 -8.55 2.45 13.45
C TYR A 142 -10.01 2.64 13.84
N SER A 143 -10.77 3.31 12.99
CA SER A 143 -12.23 3.35 13.12
C SER A 143 -12.80 1.94 13.00
N LYS A 144 -13.92 1.70 13.70
CA LYS A 144 -14.58 0.40 13.75
C LYS A 144 -14.85 -0.18 12.36
N ASP A 145 -15.26 0.66 11.41
CA ASP A 145 -15.73 0.23 10.10
C ASP A 145 -14.58 -0.09 9.13
N LEU A 146 -13.35 0.32 9.46
CA LEU A 146 -12.13 0.00 8.70
C LEU A 146 -11.36 -1.20 9.27
N LEU A 147 -11.73 -1.71 10.44
CA LEU A 147 -11.06 -2.86 11.05
C LEU A 147 -11.56 -4.18 10.45
N PRO A 148 -10.67 -5.01 9.87
CA PRO A 148 -11.05 -6.36 9.46
C PRO A 148 -11.40 -7.23 10.67
N ASP A 149 -12.25 -8.24 10.46
CA ASP A 149 -12.62 -9.22 11.50
C ASP A 149 -11.39 -9.96 12.06
N THR A 150 -10.35 -10.18 11.25
CA THR A 150 -9.10 -10.81 11.68
C THR A 150 -7.93 -10.20 10.93
N PHE A 151 -6.92 -9.78 11.68
CA PHE A 151 -5.71 -9.15 11.14
C PHE A 151 -4.50 -9.49 11.99
N SER A 152 -3.31 -9.18 11.47
CA SER A 152 -2.06 -9.29 12.19
C SER A 152 -1.55 -7.91 12.53
N MET A 153 -1.05 -7.71 13.75
CA MET A 153 -0.43 -6.45 14.19
C MET A 153 1.02 -6.72 14.58
N TYR A 154 1.89 -5.76 14.27
CA TYR A 154 3.20 -5.72 14.88
C TYR A 154 3.08 -5.51 16.40
N ALA A 155 3.75 -6.35 17.18
CA ALA A 155 3.64 -6.36 18.64
C ALA A 155 4.92 -5.91 19.37
N GLY A 156 5.96 -5.48 18.63
CA GLY A 156 7.25 -5.08 19.20
C GLY A 156 8.10 -6.25 19.74
N GLY A 157 9.38 -5.98 20.00
CA GLY A 157 10.36 -6.91 20.59
C GLY A 157 11.79 -6.73 20.06
N SER A 158 12.82 -7.11 20.83
CA SER A 158 14.21 -7.19 20.36
C SER A 158 14.68 -8.65 20.39
N TYR A 159 15.17 -9.17 19.25
CA TYR A 159 15.90 -10.44 19.19
C TYR A 159 17.38 -10.18 19.48
N THR A 160 17.75 -10.18 20.76
CA THR A 160 19.17 -10.20 21.14
C THR A 160 19.56 -11.64 21.49
N GLY A 161 20.24 -12.32 20.57
CA GLY A 161 20.98 -13.55 20.88
C GLY A 161 20.15 -14.83 21.13
N GLY A 162 19.03 -15.03 20.42
CA GLY A 162 18.37 -16.35 20.39
C GLY A 162 17.46 -16.70 21.58
N ASN A 163 17.19 -15.77 22.48
CA ASN A 163 16.27 -15.97 23.61
C ASN A 163 15.17 -14.90 23.63
N TYR A 164 14.10 -15.13 22.88
CA TYR A 164 12.85 -14.43 23.11
C TYR A 164 12.00 -15.28 24.07
N SER A 165 11.66 -14.76 25.24
CA SER A 165 10.91 -15.54 26.24
C SER A 165 9.41 -15.65 25.94
N SER A 166 8.88 -14.88 24.99
CA SER A 166 7.43 -14.80 24.70
C SER A 166 7.00 -14.93 23.22
N ALA A 167 7.85 -15.44 22.34
CA ALA A 167 7.58 -15.64 20.92
C ALA A 167 7.79 -17.11 20.55
N SER A 168 7.04 -17.57 19.55
CA SER A 168 7.16 -18.91 19.03
C SER A 168 8.57 -19.18 18.49
N THR A 169 9.10 -20.37 18.73
CA THR A 169 10.35 -20.84 18.12
C THR A 169 10.20 -21.15 16.63
N SER A 170 8.96 -21.38 16.17
CA SER A 170 8.62 -21.62 14.77
C SER A 170 8.00 -20.36 14.14
N CYS A 171 8.49 -19.97 12.97
CA CYS A 171 7.93 -18.86 12.21
C CYS A 171 6.51 -19.19 11.70
N ILE A 172 5.75 -18.15 11.39
CA ILE A 172 4.48 -18.23 10.66
C ILE A 172 4.78 -18.75 9.25
N THR A 173 3.93 -19.62 8.68
CA THR A 173 4.13 -20.21 7.35
C THR A 173 3.05 -19.78 6.33
N GLY A 174 3.32 -19.99 5.04
CA GLY A 174 2.42 -19.70 3.93
C GLY A 174 2.36 -18.23 3.53
N GLY A 175 1.71 -17.91 2.41
CA GLY A 175 1.66 -16.54 1.86
C GLY A 175 2.94 -16.11 1.16
N ASN A 176 3.75 -17.06 0.69
CA ASN A 176 4.99 -16.75 -0.04
C ASN A 176 4.72 -16.74 -1.55
N THR A 177 5.30 -15.76 -2.24
CA THR A 177 5.48 -15.79 -3.69
C THR A 177 6.87 -16.32 -3.98
N THR A 178 6.97 -17.30 -4.87
CA THR A 178 8.27 -17.76 -5.36
C THR A 178 8.71 -16.83 -6.47
N TYR A 179 9.88 -16.23 -6.31
CA TYR A 179 10.52 -15.45 -7.37
C TYR A 179 11.71 -16.21 -7.93
N GLY A 180 11.95 -16.07 -9.23
CA GLY A 180 13.08 -16.69 -9.90
C GLY A 180 13.69 -15.76 -10.95
N SER A 181 14.96 -16.02 -11.24
CA SER A 181 15.71 -15.34 -12.31
C SER A 181 15.51 -16.12 -13.61
N GLU A 182 15.13 -15.42 -14.66
CA GLU A 182 14.95 -15.96 -16.01
C GLU A 182 15.77 -15.11 -16.99
N SER A 183 16.09 -15.67 -18.15
CA SER A 183 16.76 -14.94 -19.24
C SER A 183 16.07 -15.20 -20.57
N GLY A 184 15.81 -14.13 -21.33
CA GLY A 184 15.09 -14.20 -22.60
C GLY A 184 15.74 -13.38 -23.71
N ASN A 185 15.48 -13.77 -24.96
CA ASN A 185 15.94 -13.06 -26.15
C ASN A 185 14.77 -12.60 -27.01
N PHE A 186 14.97 -11.52 -27.76
CA PHE A 186 13.98 -10.96 -28.69
C PHE A 186 14.53 -10.91 -30.12
N LEU A 187 13.62 -10.89 -31.09
CA LEU A 187 13.91 -10.39 -32.43
C LEU A 187 13.56 -8.90 -32.41
N PRO A 188 14.52 -7.98 -32.55
CA PRO A 188 14.24 -6.56 -32.56
C PRO A 188 13.41 -6.20 -33.80
N ILE A 189 12.45 -5.30 -33.62
CA ILE A 189 11.66 -4.71 -34.71
C ILE A 189 12.49 -3.62 -35.40
N GLY A 190 13.28 -2.86 -34.62
CA GLY A 190 14.12 -1.76 -35.12
C GLY A 190 15.64 -1.94 -34.93
N THR A 191 16.38 -0.83 -35.07
CA THR A 191 17.86 -0.82 -35.04
C THR A 191 18.45 0.12 -33.99
N SER A 192 17.63 0.76 -33.15
CA SER A 192 18.10 1.81 -32.22
C SER A 192 17.34 1.82 -30.88
N ASP A 193 16.80 0.66 -30.49
CA ASP A 193 15.70 0.57 -29.53
C ASP A 193 16.14 -0.07 -28.19
N LEU A 194 15.49 0.35 -27.10
CA LEU A 194 15.65 -0.28 -25.77
C LEU A 194 14.65 -1.41 -25.65
N TYR A 195 15.07 -2.59 -25.23
CA TYR A 195 14.17 -3.72 -25.10
C TYR A 195 14.45 -4.53 -23.83
N GLY A 196 13.42 -5.23 -23.36
CA GLY A 196 13.52 -6.11 -22.20
C GLY A 196 12.16 -6.58 -21.70
N PHE A 197 12.05 -6.80 -20.39
CA PHE A 197 10.87 -7.40 -19.77
C PHE A 197 10.34 -6.52 -18.64
N ASN A 198 9.12 -5.98 -18.82
CA ASN A 198 8.37 -5.39 -17.73
C ASN A 198 7.71 -6.50 -16.91
N THR A 199 7.89 -6.48 -15.59
CA THR A 199 7.43 -7.55 -14.69
C THR A 199 6.39 -7.06 -13.68
N TYR A 200 5.72 -8.02 -13.04
CA TYR A 200 4.73 -7.74 -12.01
C TYR A 200 5.37 -7.11 -10.77
N GLY A 201 4.82 -5.97 -10.33
CA GLY A 201 5.31 -5.27 -9.14
C GLY A 201 6.66 -4.59 -9.33
N GLN A 202 7.15 -4.48 -10.57
CA GLN A 202 8.34 -3.72 -10.88
C GLN A 202 8.13 -2.23 -10.56
N ASP A 203 9.12 -1.65 -9.91
CA ASP A 203 9.29 -0.21 -9.77
C ASP A 203 10.18 0.28 -10.92
N LEU A 204 9.72 1.33 -11.61
CA LEU A 204 10.27 1.79 -12.89
C LEU A 204 10.36 3.31 -12.93
N ASP A 205 10.60 3.93 -11.77
CA ASP A 205 10.77 5.37 -11.63
C ASP A 205 11.87 5.94 -12.54
N ASP A 206 12.85 5.11 -12.95
CA ASP A 206 13.83 5.46 -13.99
C ASP A 206 14.02 4.32 -15.00
N LEU A 207 12.98 4.11 -15.81
CA LEU A 207 12.96 3.08 -16.86
C LEU A 207 14.10 3.24 -17.87
N THR A 208 14.48 4.48 -18.19
CA THR A 208 15.56 4.80 -19.12
C THR A 208 16.90 4.29 -18.58
N ASN A 209 17.25 4.61 -17.33
CA ASN A 209 18.48 4.13 -16.72
C ASN A 209 18.45 2.61 -16.53
N TYR A 210 17.29 2.04 -16.17
CA TYR A 210 17.13 0.60 -16.05
C TYR A 210 17.48 -0.11 -17.37
N TYR A 211 16.86 0.27 -18.49
CA TYR A 211 17.14 -0.39 -19.77
C TYR A 211 18.48 0.01 -20.39
N SER A 212 18.99 1.20 -20.09
CA SER A 212 20.32 1.63 -20.54
C SER A 212 21.46 0.93 -19.80
N SER A 213 21.23 0.46 -18.56
CA SER A 213 22.20 -0.34 -17.80
C SER A 213 22.20 -1.83 -18.17
N LEU A 214 21.14 -2.31 -18.83
CA LEU A 214 21.09 -3.69 -19.33
C LEU A 214 22.06 -3.87 -20.49
N TYR A 215 23.29 -4.25 -20.16
CA TYR A 215 24.25 -4.71 -21.16
C TYR A 215 23.73 -5.99 -21.81
N TYR A 216 23.65 -5.98 -23.14
CA TYR A 216 23.44 -7.20 -23.92
C TYR A 216 24.58 -8.18 -23.61
N VAL A 217 24.29 -9.25 -22.87
CA VAL A 217 25.25 -10.33 -22.68
C VAL A 217 25.28 -11.13 -23.97
N ALA A 218 26.37 -11.02 -24.73
CA ALA A 218 26.59 -11.87 -25.90
C ALA A 218 26.38 -13.35 -25.49
N ASP A 219 25.43 -14.01 -26.16
CA ASP A 219 25.00 -15.40 -25.96
C ASP A 219 24.17 -15.74 -24.69
N GLY A 220 23.73 -14.75 -23.89
CA GLY A 220 22.98 -14.98 -22.63
C GLY A 220 21.53 -14.49 -22.57
N GLY A 221 21.15 -13.54 -23.43
CA GLY A 221 19.86 -12.85 -23.35
C GLY A 221 19.75 -11.85 -22.20
N ILE A 222 18.56 -11.27 -22.04
CA ILE A 222 18.24 -10.29 -21.00
C ILE A 222 17.74 -11.03 -19.78
N SER A 223 18.47 -10.89 -18.67
CA SER A 223 18.09 -11.45 -17.39
C SER A 223 17.12 -10.54 -16.65
N PHE A 224 16.10 -11.13 -16.03
CA PHE A 224 15.13 -10.42 -15.19
C PHE A 224 14.69 -11.29 -14.02
N TYR A 225 14.13 -10.65 -12.98
CA TYR A 225 13.58 -11.32 -11.80
C TYR A 225 12.07 -11.13 -11.77
N ALA A 226 11.31 -12.22 -11.64
CA ALA A 226 9.85 -12.16 -11.68
C ALA A 226 9.20 -13.21 -10.76
N PRO A 227 7.95 -12.98 -10.32
CA PRO A 227 7.13 -14.01 -9.70
C PRO A 227 6.93 -15.19 -10.66
N GLN A 228 7.16 -16.41 -10.16
CA GLN A 228 7.10 -17.63 -10.96
C GLN A 228 5.67 -18.04 -11.36
N ASP A 229 4.65 -17.39 -10.80
CA ASP A 229 3.23 -17.58 -11.11
C ASP A 229 2.62 -16.45 -11.96
N LYS A 230 3.45 -15.53 -12.48
CA LYS A 230 3.01 -14.40 -13.32
C LYS A 230 3.65 -14.45 -14.69
N ALA A 231 2.85 -14.10 -15.70
CA ALA A 231 3.36 -13.75 -17.02
C ALA A 231 4.07 -12.39 -16.97
N VAL A 232 4.93 -12.14 -17.95
CA VAL A 232 5.67 -10.87 -18.13
C VAL A 232 5.32 -10.22 -19.47
N LEU A 233 5.69 -8.95 -19.62
CA LEU A 233 5.54 -8.21 -20.87
C LEU A 233 6.93 -7.97 -21.47
N GLY A 234 7.22 -8.65 -22.58
CA GLY A 234 8.35 -8.27 -23.43
C GLY A 234 8.03 -6.96 -24.14
N VAL A 235 8.98 -6.03 -24.13
CA VAL A 235 8.83 -4.67 -24.65
C VAL A 235 10.04 -4.25 -25.49
N GLU A 236 9.78 -3.42 -26.49
CA GLU A 236 10.78 -2.65 -27.23
C GLU A 236 10.27 -1.20 -27.31
N TYR A 237 11.13 -0.24 -26.99
CA TYR A 237 10.86 1.19 -26.99
C TYR A 237 11.77 1.91 -27.97
N SER A 238 11.22 2.91 -28.66
CA SER A 238 12.00 3.90 -29.38
C SER A 238 12.78 4.80 -28.42
N LYS A 239 13.86 5.39 -28.92
CA LYS A 239 14.66 6.39 -28.22
C LYS A 239 14.49 7.78 -28.83
N ASN A 240 14.43 8.79 -27.97
CA ASN A 240 14.65 10.18 -28.33
C ASN A 240 15.91 10.70 -27.61
N GLY A 241 17.06 10.62 -28.29
CA GLY A 241 18.36 10.82 -27.64
C GLY A 241 18.71 9.63 -26.75
N ASP A 242 18.92 9.89 -25.45
CA ASP A 242 19.22 8.85 -24.46
C ASP A 242 17.95 8.36 -23.74
N ASP A 243 16.81 9.04 -23.90
CA ASP A 243 15.56 8.76 -23.20
C ASP A 243 14.63 7.83 -23.98
N ILE A 244 13.84 7.03 -23.24
CA ILE A 244 12.69 6.30 -23.79
C ILE A 244 11.65 7.30 -24.28
N ASP A 245 11.14 7.06 -25.49
CA ASP A 245 10.12 7.90 -26.12
C ASP A 245 8.76 7.18 -26.16
N SER A 246 8.61 6.16 -27.02
CA SER A 246 7.35 5.42 -27.17
C SER A 246 7.59 3.91 -27.22
N LEU A 247 6.59 3.12 -26.82
CA LEU A 247 6.61 1.68 -27.06
C LEU A 247 6.43 1.42 -28.56
N VAL A 248 7.27 0.56 -29.14
CA VAL A 248 7.19 0.15 -30.56
C VAL A 248 6.80 -1.31 -30.73
N GLY A 249 7.11 -2.15 -29.72
CA GLY A 249 6.90 -3.59 -29.79
C GLY A 249 6.52 -4.19 -28.46
N TYR A 250 5.62 -5.18 -28.47
CA TYR A 250 5.20 -5.87 -27.25
C TYR A 250 4.93 -7.37 -27.43
N LYS A 251 5.00 -8.11 -26.32
CA LYS A 251 4.44 -9.47 -26.22
C LYS A 251 4.22 -9.92 -24.79
N PHE A 252 3.04 -10.48 -24.52
CA PHE A 252 2.77 -11.15 -23.24
C PHE A 252 3.31 -12.58 -23.27
N LEU A 253 4.09 -12.97 -22.27
CA LEU A 253 4.80 -14.24 -22.25
C LEU A 253 4.64 -14.93 -20.89
N SER A 254 4.33 -16.24 -20.93
CA SER A 254 4.51 -17.09 -19.75
C SER A 254 6.01 -17.33 -19.56
N LEU A 255 6.47 -17.49 -18.32
CA LEU A 255 7.89 -17.78 -18.07
C LEU A 255 8.38 -19.05 -18.79
N SER A 256 7.50 -20.05 -18.98
CA SER A 256 7.82 -21.27 -19.74
C SER A 256 8.10 -21.04 -21.23
N ASP A 257 7.66 -19.90 -21.77
CA ASP A 257 7.81 -19.55 -23.19
C ASP A 257 9.09 -18.71 -23.42
N ILE A 258 9.83 -18.40 -22.36
CA ILE A 258 11.03 -17.55 -22.38
C ILE A 258 12.27 -18.44 -22.38
N SER A 259 13.23 -18.10 -23.25
CA SER A 259 14.47 -18.85 -23.37
C SER A 259 15.62 -17.94 -23.79
N ALA A 260 16.80 -18.17 -23.20
CA ALA A 260 18.04 -17.54 -23.62
C ALA A 260 18.51 -17.99 -25.01
N THR A 261 17.98 -19.06 -25.60
CA THR A 261 18.44 -19.58 -26.90
C THR A 261 17.44 -19.40 -28.03
N THR A 262 16.21 -19.00 -27.72
CA THR A 262 15.14 -18.82 -28.72
C THR A 262 14.63 -17.39 -28.64
N SER A 263 14.82 -16.63 -29.71
CA SER A 263 14.31 -15.26 -29.78
C SER A 263 12.80 -15.24 -29.90
N VAL A 264 12.18 -14.36 -29.12
CA VAL A 264 10.76 -14.07 -29.15
C VAL A 264 10.50 -12.95 -30.16
N GLU A 265 9.60 -13.19 -31.11
CA GLU A 265 9.09 -12.17 -32.03
C GLU A 265 8.06 -11.28 -31.32
N LEU A 266 8.32 -9.97 -31.28
CA LEU A 266 7.42 -8.94 -30.75
C LEU A 266 6.33 -8.57 -31.77
N THR A 267 5.25 -7.96 -31.28
CA THR A 267 4.17 -7.41 -32.11
C THR A 267 4.26 -5.90 -32.13
N ASP A 268 4.20 -5.29 -33.31
CA ASP A 268 4.20 -3.84 -33.49
C ASP A 268 2.98 -3.19 -32.80
N VAL A 269 3.14 -1.93 -32.38
CA VAL A 269 2.05 -1.09 -31.86
C VAL A 269 1.87 0.16 -32.73
N ASP A 270 0.74 0.85 -32.56
CA ASP A 270 0.57 2.20 -33.10
C ASP A 270 1.20 3.20 -32.12
N ASP A 271 2.34 3.78 -32.47
CA ASP A 271 3.16 4.68 -31.65
C ASP A 271 2.92 6.17 -31.95
N THR A 272 1.83 6.48 -32.67
CA THR A 272 1.53 7.83 -33.16
C THR A 272 0.39 8.54 -32.42
N LEU A 273 -0.10 7.96 -31.32
CA LEU A 273 -1.23 8.52 -30.57
C LEU A 273 -0.77 9.65 -29.64
N ASP A 274 -1.55 10.72 -29.57
CA ASP A 274 -1.19 11.93 -28.84
C ASP A 274 -1.44 11.80 -27.33
N TRP A 275 -0.46 12.22 -26.53
CA TRP A 275 -0.54 12.42 -25.08
C TRP A 275 -0.50 13.92 -24.77
N THR A 276 -1.56 14.43 -24.13
CA THR A 276 -1.63 15.83 -23.66
C THR A 276 -1.51 15.88 -22.14
N LEU A 277 -0.60 16.72 -21.66
CA LEU A 277 -0.32 16.86 -20.23
C LEU A 277 -1.47 17.53 -19.44
N PRO A 278 -1.55 17.30 -18.12
CA PRO A 278 -2.33 18.14 -17.22
C PRO A 278 -1.91 19.61 -17.27
N ASP A 279 -2.82 20.51 -16.89
CA ASP A 279 -2.54 21.96 -16.83
C ASP A 279 -1.34 22.29 -15.92
N THR A 280 -0.19 22.49 -16.56
CA THR A 280 1.10 22.77 -15.91
C THR A 280 1.15 24.08 -15.12
N SER A 281 0.13 24.95 -15.24
CA SER A 281 0.03 26.13 -14.37
C SER A 281 -0.36 25.78 -12.93
N THR A 282 -0.90 24.59 -12.70
CA THR A 282 -1.38 24.11 -11.38
C THR A 282 -0.84 22.74 -10.98
N VAL A 283 -0.44 21.92 -11.95
CA VAL A 283 0.08 20.56 -11.73
C VAL A 283 1.56 20.50 -12.11
N THR A 284 2.37 19.86 -11.27
CA THR A 284 3.72 19.42 -11.64
C THR A 284 3.79 17.90 -11.53
N LEU A 285 4.07 17.20 -12.62
CA LEU A 285 4.21 15.74 -12.62
C LEU A 285 5.63 15.32 -12.26
N SER A 286 5.75 14.40 -11.30
CA SER A 286 6.97 13.62 -11.06
C SER A 286 6.98 12.34 -11.90
N GLN A 287 5.81 11.78 -12.17
CA GLN A 287 5.67 10.54 -12.93
C GLN A 287 4.40 10.53 -13.78
N ALA A 288 4.47 9.95 -14.98
CA ALA A 288 3.33 9.66 -15.81
C ALA A 288 3.55 8.32 -16.53
N ASN A 289 2.62 7.39 -16.37
CA ASN A 289 2.76 6.01 -16.84
C ASN A 289 1.45 5.48 -17.40
N ILE A 290 1.55 4.66 -18.45
CA ILE A 290 0.47 3.77 -18.88
C ILE A 290 0.75 2.38 -18.31
N HIS A 291 -0.23 1.81 -17.61
CA HIS A 291 -0.23 0.41 -17.20
C HIS A 291 -1.25 -0.38 -18.00
N VAL A 292 -0.91 -1.64 -18.30
CA VAL A 292 -1.86 -2.60 -18.84
C VAL A 292 -2.15 -3.69 -17.83
N TYR A 293 -3.44 -3.96 -17.60
CA TYR A 293 -3.88 -5.05 -16.74
C TYR A 293 -4.31 -6.28 -17.54
N LYS A 294 -3.71 -7.43 -17.23
CA LYS A 294 -4.27 -8.75 -17.56
C LYS A 294 -4.23 -9.62 -16.31
N SER A 295 -5.21 -10.49 -16.12
CA SER A 295 -5.26 -11.37 -14.94
C SER A 295 -4.02 -12.25 -14.79
N THR A 296 -3.37 -12.64 -15.90
CA THR A 296 -2.15 -13.46 -15.93
C THR A 296 -0.88 -12.69 -15.57
N THR A 297 -0.82 -11.38 -15.86
CA THR A 297 0.33 -10.54 -15.54
C THR A 297 0.15 -9.73 -14.27
N GLY A 298 -1.09 -9.41 -13.87
CA GLY A 298 -1.38 -8.22 -13.08
C GLY A 298 -1.29 -6.94 -13.92
N ALA A 299 -1.29 -5.78 -13.26
CA ALA A 299 -0.92 -4.53 -13.92
C ALA A 299 0.59 -4.47 -14.09
N VAL A 300 1.03 -4.34 -15.33
CA VAL A 300 2.45 -4.18 -15.72
C VAL A 300 2.59 -2.85 -16.44
N LEU A 301 3.76 -2.22 -16.32
CA LEU A 301 4.02 -0.99 -17.07
C LEU A 301 3.92 -1.31 -18.57
N TRP A 302 3.21 -0.47 -19.30
CA TRP A 302 3.13 -0.52 -20.75
C TRP A 302 4.17 0.42 -21.36
N GLN A 303 4.17 1.68 -20.90
CA GLN A 303 5.23 2.65 -21.17
C GLN A 303 5.16 3.84 -20.19
N PRO A 304 6.27 4.58 -20.00
CA PRO A 304 6.23 5.90 -19.41
C PRO A 304 5.67 6.92 -20.41
N LEU A 305 5.28 8.07 -19.89
CA LEU A 305 4.85 9.24 -20.65
C LEU A 305 5.72 10.45 -20.27
N THR A 306 5.79 11.43 -21.16
CA THR A 306 6.47 12.69 -20.87
C THR A 306 5.74 13.44 -19.75
N THR A 307 6.51 14.09 -18.86
CA THR A 307 6.00 14.84 -17.69
C THR A 307 6.13 16.36 -17.83
N SER A 308 6.80 16.84 -18.88
CA SER A 308 7.18 18.26 -19.05
C SER A 308 6.77 18.89 -20.40
N ALA A 309 6.40 18.08 -21.38
CA ALA A 309 5.74 18.51 -22.62
C ALA A 309 4.77 17.43 -23.11
N ASP A 310 3.83 17.80 -23.98
CA ASP A 310 2.99 16.84 -24.71
C ASP A 310 3.87 15.86 -25.49
N GLY A 311 3.36 14.66 -25.73
CA GLY A 311 4.13 13.57 -26.33
C GLY A 311 3.25 12.60 -27.12
N THR A 312 3.79 11.42 -27.38
CA THR A 312 3.04 10.32 -28.01
C THR A 312 3.11 9.04 -27.19
N TYR A 313 2.24 8.09 -27.50
CA TYR A 313 2.27 6.77 -26.88
C TYR A 313 1.87 5.64 -27.82
N GLY A 314 2.34 4.43 -27.47
CA GLY A 314 2.06 3.17 -28.14
C GLY A 314 0.73 2.57 -27.73
N TYR A 315 -0.03 2.02 -28.68
CA TYR A 315 -1.30 1.32 -28.42
C TYR A 315 -1.45 0.06 -29.27
N ALA A 316 -2.11 -0.96 -28.69
CA ALA A 316 -2.42 -2.20 -29.38
C ALA A 316 -3.87 -2.61 -29.17
N THR A 317 -4.66 -2.63 -30.25
CA THR A 317 -6.07 -3.05 -30.21
C THR A 317 -6.28 -4.45 -29.65
N ALA A 318 -5.30 -5.35 -29.82
CA ALA A 318 -5.36 -6.72 -29.30
C ALA A 318 -5.27 -6.80 -27.75
N VAL A 319 -4.82 -5.74 -27.07
CA VAL A 319 -4.89 -5.63 -25.61
C VAL A 319 -6.31 -5.30 -25.15
N GLY A 320 -7.03 -4.47 -25.91
CA GLY A 320 -8.39 -4.02 -25.62
C GLY A 320 -8.44 -2.81 -24.69
N ASP A 321 -9.26 -1.82 -25.04
CA ASP A 321 -9.25 -0.47 -24.46
C ASP A 321 -9.45 -0.45 -22.94
N SER A 322 -10.33 -1.29 -22.41
CA SER A 322 -10.63 -1.37 -20.97
C SER A 322 -9.49 -1.90 -20.10
N ASN A 323 -8.35 -2.23 -20.69
CA ASN A 323 -7.18 -2.75 -19.99
C ASN A 323 -6.04 -1.73 -19.88
N TYR A 324 -6.21 -0.51 -20.39
CA TYR A 324 -5.24 0.58 -20.30
C TYR A 324 -5.60 1.53 -19.16
N TYR A 325 -4.61 1.84 -18.32
CA TYR A 325 -4.78 2.66 -17.13
C TYR A 325 -3.71 3.75 -17.10
N LEU A 326 -4.14 5.00 -17.04
CA LEU A 326 -3.26 6.15 -16.83
C LEU A 326 -2.93 6.24 -15.35
N ASN A 327 -1.65 6.35 -15.03
CA ASN A 327 -1.14 6.58 -13.69
C ASN A 327 -0.35 7.88 -13.69
N LEU A 328 -0.65 8.78 -12.76
CA LEU A 328 0.00 10.08 -12.62
C LEU A 328 0.43 10.29 -11.18
N GLU A 329 1.63 10.81 -10.99
CA GLU A 329 2.11 11.26 -9.68
C GLU A 329 2.70 12.66 -9.80
N GLY A 330 2.52 13.47 -8.77
CA GLY A 330 2.99 14.84 -8.79
C GLY A 330 2.50 15.69 -7.64
N THR A 331 2.50 17.00 -7.86
CA THR A 331 1.97 17.99 -6.92
C THR A 331 0.89 18.85 -7.56
N TYR A 332 -0.09 19.24 -6.73
CA TYR A 332 -1.15 20.19 -7.05
C TYR A 332 -1.32 21.12 -5.85
N GLY A 333 -0.72 22.30 -5.92
CA GLY A 333 -0.62 23.21 -4.78
C GLY A 333 0.11 22.58 -3.59
N ASP A 334 -0.55 22.55 -2.43
CA ASP A 334 -0.06 21.96 -1.18
C ASP A 334 -0.19 20.43 -1.11
N TRP A 335 -0.81 19.81 -2.12
CA TRP A 335 -1.00 18.37 -2.18
C TRP A 335 0.09 17.71 -3.02
N SER A 336 0.67 16.61 -2.51
CA SER A 336 1.18 15.56 -3.40
C SER A 336 0.03 14.62 -3.76
N PHE A 337 0.07 14.05 -4.96
CA PHE A 337 -0.94 13.11 -5.40
C PHE A 337 -0.36 11.89 -6.11
N SER A 338 -1.07 10.78 -5.99
CA SER A 338 -0.97 9.61 -6.86
C SER A 338 -2.38 9.33 -7.39
N TYR A 339 -2.50 9.16 -8.71
CA TYR A 339 -3.76 9.01 -9.42
C TYR A 339 -3.66 7.80 -10.33
N ALA A 340 -4.73 7.01 -10.40
CA ALA A 340 -4.90 6.08 -11.50
C ALA A 340 -6.36 6.04 -11.95
N ASP A 341 -6.59 5.92 -13.25
CA ASP A 341 -7.91 5.60 -13.81
C ASP A 341 -7.78 4.89 -15.16
N VAL A 342 -8.87 4.28 -15.62
CA VAL A 342 -8.95 3.72 -16.96
C VAL A 342 -8.84 4.85 -18.00
N MET A 343 -8.00 4.64 -19.02
CA MET A 343 -7.90 5.59 -20.13
C MET A 343 -9.22 5.63 -20.90
N SER A 344 -9.67 6.84 -21.24
CA SER A 344 -11.00 7.01 -21.85
C SER A 344 -11.02 6.55 -23.31
N ASN A 345 -9.96 6.86 -24.08
CA ASN A 345 -9.87 6.54 -25.51
C ASN A 345 -8.43 6.16 -25.93
N PRO A 346 -7.85 5.08 -25.36
CA PRO A 346 -6.44 4.72 -25.56
C PRO A 346 -6.05 4.39 -27.02
N GLY A 347 -7.02 4.25 -27.94
CA GLY A 347 -6.77 4.03 -29.36
C GLY A 347 -6.92 5.27 -30.24
N ILE A 348 -7.06 6.47 -29.65
CA ILE A 348 -7.21 7.75 -30.36
C ILE A 348 -6.24 8.79 -29.79
N GLU A 349 -6.41 9.15 -28.52
CA GLU A 349 -5.64 10.17 -27.82
C GLU A 349 -5.88 10.01 -26.31
N GLU A 350 -4.95 10.52 -25.50
CA GLU A 350 -5.18 10.69 -24.06
C GLU A 350 -4.93 12.17 -23.70
N ASP A 351 -6.01 12.85 -23.32
CA ASP A 351 -5.97 14.25 -22.90
C ASP A 351 -6.17 14.36 -21.38
N ALA A 352 -5.10 14.67 -20.66
CA ALA A 352 -5.11 14.79 -19.21
C ALA A 352 -5.27 16.23 -18.69
N THR A 353 -5.58 17.20 -19.56
CA THR A 353 -5.58 18.63 -19.23
C THR A 353 -6.37 18.95 -17.95
N SER A 354 -7.54 18.34 -17.75
CA SER A 354 -8.42 18.56 -16.60
C SER A 354 -8.45 17.43 -15.57
N THR A 355 -7.70 16.34 -15.79
CA THR A 355 -7.80 15.11 -14.98
C THR A 355 -7.65 15.35 -13.48
N ILE A 356 -6.67 16.16 -13.08
CA ILE A 356 -6.42 16.45 -11.66
C ILE A 356 -7.36 17.53 -11.12
N SER A 357 -7.59 18.61 -11.88
CA SER A 357 -8.40 19.75 -11.45
C SER A 357 -9.90 19.44 -11.38
N ASP A 358 -10.38 18.43 -12.11
CA ASP A 358 -11.75 17.91 -12.00
C ASP A 358 -11.99 17.15 -10.68
N VAL A 359 -10.92 16.64 -10.06
CA VAL A 359 -10.97 15.83 -8.83
C VAL A 359 -10.53 16.63 -7.60
N VAL A 360 -9.57 17.54 -7.75
CA VAL A 360 -9.04 18.39 -6.68
C VAL A 360 -9.33 19.83 -7.03
N THR A 361 -10.34 20.41 -6.37
CA THR A 361 -10.81 21.77 -6.67
C THR A 361 -10.13 22.86 -5.84
N SER A 362 -9.31 22.49 -4.85
CA SER A 362 -8.54 23.41 -4.02
C SER A 362 -7.08 23.00 -3.99
N ASP A 363 -6.21 23.97 -4.25
CA ASP A 363 -4.75 23.84 -4.21
C ASP A 363 -4.19 24.03 -2.79
N SER A 364 -5.04 24.31 -1.78
CA SER A 364 -4.59 24.52 -0.40
C SER A 364 -5.28 23.60 0.60
N VAL A 365 -4.53 23.28 1.67
CA VAL A 365 -5.01 22.54 2.83
C VAL A 365 -4.33 23.06 4.09
N THR A 366 -5.14 23.31 5.13
CA THR A 366 -4.61 23.69 6.44
C THR A 366 -4.87 22.58 7.45
N LEU A 367 -3.80 22.14 8.12
CA LEU A 367 -3.83 21.16 9.19
C LEU A 367 -3.46 21.85 10.51
N SER A 368 -4.28 21.70 11.54
CA SER A 368 -3.98 22.28 12.85
C SER A 368 -4.67 21.51 13.98
N ILE A 369 -4.24 21.72 15.23
CA ILE A 369 -5.02 21.31 16.40
C ILE A 369 -5.83 22.51 16.89
N ALA A 370 -7.15 22.37 16.90
CA ALA A 370 -8.08 23.40 17.33
C ALA A 370 -9.01 22.90 18.44
N SER A 371 -9.59 23.83 19.19
CA SER A 371 -10.61 23.47 20.18
C SER A 371 -11.89 23.01 19.49
N CYS A 372 -12.45 21.87 19.91
CA CYS A 372 -13.68 21.32 19.35
C CYS A 372 -14.54 20.70 20.46
N SER A 373 -15.85 20.56 20.21
CA SER A 373 -16.76 19.83 21.10
C SER A 373 -16.83 18.33 20.79
N LEU A 374 -16.24 17.90 19.67
CA LEU A 374 -16.25 16.49 19.25
C LEU A 374 -15.27 15.63 20.05
N SER A 375 -14.24 16.21 20.67
CA SER A 375 -13.31 15.45 21.49
C SER A 375 -13.67 15.56 22.97
N ALA A 376 -13.60 14.44 23.69
CA ALA A 376 -13.69 14.42 25.15
C ALA A 376 -12.56 15.24 25.84
N TYR A 377 -11.44 15.44 25.15
CA TYR A 377 -10.33 16.27 25.60
C TYR A 377 -10.49 17.75 25.20
N GLY A 378 -11.48 18.08 24.38
CA GLY A 378 -11.78 19.45 23.92
C GLY A 378 -10.92 19.95 22.75
N SER A 379 -10.12 19.08 22.14
CA SER A 379 -9.25 19.39 20.99
C SER A 379 -9.43 18.39 19.86
N CYS A 380 -9.42 18.87 18.62
CA CYS A 380 -9.46 18.06 17.41
C CYS A 380 -8.31 18.44 16.48
N ILE A 381 -7.91 17.52 15.62
CA ILE A 381 -7.24 17.88 14.37
C ILE A 381 -8.29 18.48 13.45
N ASP A 382 -8.09 19.72 13.06
CA ASP A 382 -8.89 20.45 12.08
C ASP A 382 -8.24 20.30 10.71
N ILE A 383 -9.01 19.78 9.76
CA ILE A 383 -8.62 19.56 8.37
C ILE A 383 -9.46 20.50 7.53
N ALA A 384 -8.96 21.72 7.31
CA ALA A 384 -9.63 22.70 6.49
C ALA A 384 -9.24 22.50 5.02
N THR A 385 -10.19 22.06 4.21
CA THR A 385 -10.04 21.93 2.76
C THR A 385 -11.15 22.69 2.06
N ASP A 386 -10.81 23.51 1.06
CA ASP A 386 -11.79 24.04 0.09
C ASP A 386 -12.06 23.03 -1.06
N ALA A 387 -11.62 21.79 -0.88
CA ALA A 387 -11.66 20.70 -1.85
C ALA A 387 -13.07 20.06 -1.94
N PRO A 388 -13.35 19.20 -2.93
CA PRO A 388 -14.69 18.65 -3.11
C PRO A 388 -15.05 17.64 -2.01
N ASP A 389 -16.27 17.11 -2.11
CA ASP A 389 -16.83 16.16 -1.16
C ASP A 389 -16.01 14.86 -1.02
N PHE A 390 -15.06 14.87 -0.08
CA PHE A 390 -14.32 13.68 0.34
C PHE A 390 -15.10 12.81 1.33
N SER A 391 -16.42 12.96 1.52
CA SER A 391 -17.20 12.21 2.51
C SER A 391 -17.15 10.68 2.38
N LYS A 392 -16.66 10.16 1.25
CA LYS A 392 -16.45 8.73 1.00
C LYS A 392 -14.97 8.32 0.95
N ALA A 393 -14.06 9.27 1.14
CA ALA A 393 -12.65 8.98 1.21
C ALA A 393 -12.31 8.35 2.55
N ILE A 394 -11.24 7.55 2.54
CA ILE A 394 -10.58 7.10 3.77
C ILE A 394 -9.45 8.07 4.04
N GLN A 395 -9.31 8.49 5.28
CA GLN A 395 -8.21 9.34 5.70
C GLN A 395 -7.27 8.60 6.65
N ARG A 396 -5.98 8.92 6.52
CA ARG A 396 -4.93 8.60 7.47
C ARG A 396 -4.39 9.92 8.00
N VAL A 397 -4.51 10.15 9.31
CA VAL A 397 -3.90 11.30 9.99
C VAL A 397 -2.77 10.80 10.87
N GLU A 398 -1.56 11.28 10.64
CA GLU A 398 -0.42 11.03 11.52
C GLU A 398 -0.06 12.31 12.27
N ILE A 399 0.06 12.21 13.59
CA ILE A 399 0.46 13.31 14.46
C ILE A 399 1.72 12.87 15.17
N SER A 400 2.79 13.65 14.99
CA SER A 400 4.04 13.46 15.70
C SER A 400 4.31 14.67 16.57
N ASN A 401 4.51 14.44 17.87
CA ASN A 401 4.85 15.47 18.82
C ASN A 401 5.95 14.98 19.78
N LYS A 402 6.92 15.85 20.05
CA LYS A 402 8.11 15.54 20.85
C LYS A 402 8.50 16.69 21.77
N PRO A 403 7.68 17.00 22.80
CA PRO A 403 8.07 17.93 23.85
C PRO A 403 9.21 17.36 24.73
N ASP A 404 9.80 18.19 25.60
CA ASP A 404 10.83 17.74 26.54
C ASP A 404 10.35 16.64 27.52
N SER A 405 9.04 16.54 27.74
CA SER A 405 8.41 15.61 28.67
C SER A 405 8.14 14.21 28.08
N GLY A 406 8.31 14.01 26.78
CA GLY A 406 7.96 12.75 26.13
C GLY A 406 7.80 12.85 24.62
N SER A 407 7.33 11.78 23.98
CA SER A 407 6.97 11.81 22.56
C SER A 407 5.74 10.98 22.29
N VAL A 408 4.92 11.41 21.34
CA VAL A 408 3.80 10.61 20.82
C VAL A 408 3.88 10.67 19.30
N ASN A 409 3.85 9.51 18.67
CA ASN A 409 3.44 9.38 17.28
C ASN A 409 2.14 8.56 17.26
N GLN A 410 1.07 9.17 16.77
CA GLN A 410 -0.23 8.54 16.60
C GLN A 410 -0.67 8.61 15.14
N VAL A 411 -1.04 7.45 14.59
CA VAL A 411 -1.71 7.34 13.29
C VAL A 411 -3.17 6.99 13.50
N ILE A 412 -4.07 7.64 12.77
CA ILE A 412 -5.52 7.46 12.84
C ILE A 412 -6.04 7.14 11.44
N TYR A 413 -6.68 5.99 11.27
CA TYR A 413 -7.41 5.61 10.06
C TYR A 413 -8.91 5.73 10.31
N SER A 414 -9.58 6.56 9.52
CA SER A 414 -11.03 6.77 9.60
C SER A 414 -11.64 7.03 8.24
N ASP A 415 -12.97 6.97 8.16
CA ASP A 415 -13.66 7.71 7.10
C ASP A 415 -13.30 9.21 7.21
N TYR A 416 -13.41 9.93 6.10
CA TYR A 416 -13.09 11.35 6.07
C TYR A 416 -13.97 12.16 7.01
N SER A 417 -13.35 13.07 7.75
CA SER A 417 -13.99 14.07 8.59
C SER A 417 -13.13 15.32 8.60
N ASP A 418 -13.77 16.49 8.50
CA ASP A 418 -13.10 17.78 8.64
C ASP A 418 -12.51 17.97 10.04
N GLN A 419 -13.00 17.23 11.02
CA GLN A 419 -12.48 17.21 12.38
C GLN A 419 -12.27 15.79 12.90
N VAL A 420 -11.08 15.53 13.41
CA VAL A 420 -10.72 14.24 14.04
C VAL A 420 -10.47 14.47 15.53
N PRO A 421 -11.15 13.76 16.45
CA PRO A 421 -10.96 13.99 17.87
C PRO A 421 -9.54 13.61 18.30
N ILE A 422 -8.94 14.42 19.17
CA ILE A 422 -7.79 13.96 19.96
C ILE A 422 -8.32 12.94 20.97
N PHE A 423 -7.72 11.76 20.96
CA PHE A 423 -8.12 10.64 21.79
C PHE A 423 -7.63 10.80 23.22
N SER A 424 -8.50 10.49 24.18
CA SER A 424 -8.11 10.33 25.58
C SER A 424 -7.55 8.94 25.84
N PHE A 425 -6.62 8.82 26.78
CA PHE A 425 -6.05 7.55 27.21
C PHE A 425 -6.05 7.45 28.74
N ASP A 426 -6.04 6.24 29.28
CA ASP A 426 -6.05 5.98 30.72
C ASP A 426 -4.90 5.05 31.17
N GLY A 427 -4.83 4.79 32.48
CA GLY A 427 -3.85 3.88 33.07
C GLY A 427 -2.40 4.30 32.79
N SER A 428 -1.60 3.39 32.24
CA SER A 428 -0.18 3.67 31.91
C SER A 428 0.02 4.66 30.77
N ASN A 429 -1.06 5.06 30.09
CA ASN A 429 -1.05 5.89 28.89
C ASN A 429 -1.71 7.26 29.11
N GLU A 430 -2.06 7.62 30.35
CA GLU A 430 -2.79 8.86 30.68
C GLU A 430 -2.11 10.16 30.19
N GLU A 431 -0.78 10.12 30.02
CA GLU A 431 0.02 11.25 29.54
C GLU A 431 -0.06 11.48 28.02
N VAL A 432 -0.58 10.53 27.23
CA VAL A 432 -0.58 10.63 25.75
C VAL A 432 -1.31 11.89 25.29
N SER A 433 -2.53 12.09 25.79
CA SER A 433 -3.39 13.21 25.37
C SER A 433 -2.76 14.56 25.70
N SER A 434 -2.09 14.69 26.86
CA SER A 434 -1.42 15.93 27.25
C SER A 434 -0.15 16.18 26.43
N ILE A 435 0.60 15.12 26.09
CA ILE A 435 1.75 15.23 25.19
C ILE A 435 1.29 15.72 23.82
N LEU A 436 0.27 15.09 23.22
CA LEU A 436 -0.24 15.44 21.88
C LEU A 436 -0.59 16.92 21.73
N VAL A 437 -1.23 17.52 22.73
CA VAL A 437 -1.62 18.95 22.68
C VAL A 437 -0.53 19.92 23.17
N SER A 438 0.57 19.43 23.73
CA SER A 438 1.60 20.27 24.34
C SER A 438 2.67 20.69 23.32
N GLY A 439 3.13 21.95 23.37
CA GLY A 439 4.34 22.38 22.66
C GLY A 439 4.14 22.82 21.20
N SER A 440 5.23 23.34 20.62
CA SER A 440 5.27 24.01 19.31
C SER A 440 5.92 23.17 18.20
N THR A 441 6.23 21.89 18.45
CA THR A 441 6.91 20.98 17.50
C THR A 441 5.98 19.85 17.08
N GLN A 442 4.77 20.22 16.67
CA GLN A 442 3.74 19.30 16.22
C GLN A 442 3.80 19.19 14.71
N LYS A 443 3.96 17.98 14.19
CA LYS A 443 3.81 17.70 12.76
C LYS A 443 2.55 16.91 12.55
N ILE A 444 1.75 17.32 11.57
CA ILE A 444 0.53 16.64 11.17
C ILE A 444 0.69 16.27 9.71
N TYR A 445 0.48 15.00 9.40
CA TYR A 445 0.47 14.48 8.04
C TYR A 445 -0.92 13.94 7.75
N LEU A 446 -1.41 14.22 6.56
CA LEU A 446 -2.69 13.76 6.06
C LEU A 446 -2.46 12.94 4.79
N SER A 447 -3.09 11.78 4.70
CA SER A 447 -3.31 11.08 3.44
C SER A 447 -4.82 10.87 3.24
N LEU A 448 -5.35 11.19 2.07
CA LEU A 448 -6.75 10.97 1.69
C LEU A 448 -6.81 10.05 0.48
N LEU A 449 -7.46 8.90 0.63
CA LEU A 449 -7.77 8.02 -0.50
C LEU A 449 -9.23 8.19 -0.91
N ALA A 450 -9.46 8.82 -2.05
CA ALA A 450 -10.75 8.85 -2.71
C ALA A 450 -10.79 7.81 -3.84
N GLN A 451 -11.83 6.97 -3.84
CA GLN A 451 -12.00 5.87 -4.78
C GLN A 451 -13.48 5.57 -5.02
N ASN A 452 -13.77 4.87 -6.11
CA ASN A 452 -15.10 4.34 -6.38
C ASN A 452 -15.28 2.95 -5.76
N GLY A 453 -15.75 2.89 -4.51
CA GLY A 453 -16.04 1.63 -3.79
C GLY A 453 -15.10 1.37 -2.62
N SER A 454 -14.92 0.10 -2.24
CA SER A 454 -14.11 -0.30 -1.08
C SER A 454 -12.88 -1.15 -1.43
N THR A 455 -12.55 -1.27 -2.72
CA THR A 455 -11.56 -2.25 -3.20
C THR A 455 -10.13 -1.91 -2.81
N LEU A 456 -9.82 -0.64 -2.56
CA LEU A 456 -8.49 -0.18 -2.15
C LEU A 456 -8.37 0.08 -0.64
N ASN A 457 -9.43 -0.16 0.16
CA ASN A 457 -9.38 0.09 1.61
C ASN A 457 -8.24 -0.67 2.26
N ASP A 458 -8.18 -1.98 2.03
CA ASP A 458 -7.09 -2.81 2.53
C ASP A 458 -5.75 -2.31 1.99
N ALA A 459 -5.65 -2.05 0.69
CA ALA A 459 -4.41 -1.58 0.08
C ALA A 459 -3.88 -0.31 0.76
N PHE A 460 -4.77 0.62 1.09
CA PHE A 460 -4.43 1.84 1.82
C PHE A 460 -3.96 1.57 3.25
N LEU A 461 -4.69 0.73 4.00
CA LEU A 461 -4.32 0.36 5.38
C LEU A 461 -2.96 -0.33 5.46
N TYR A 462 -2.60 -1.08 4.43
CA TYR A 462 -1.32 -1.80 4.37
C TYR A 462 -0.21 -1.00 3.68
N ASN A 463 -0.49 0.13 3.02
CA ASN A 463 0.48 0.89 2.21
C ASN A 463 1.59 1.55 3.06
N HIS A 464 1.29 1.92 4.30
CA HIS A 464 2.20 2.69 5.16
C HIS A 464 3.09 1.80 6.05
N GLN A 465 3.43 0.62 5.54
CA GLN A 465 4.35 -0.34 6.17
C GLN A 465 5.76 -0.12 5.63
N ASP A 466 6.72 0.19 6.51
CA ASP A 466 8.15 -0.06 6.25
C ASP A 466 8.66 -1.01 7.33
N LEU A 467 8.79 -2.28 6.97
CA LEU A 467 9.12 -3.32 7.94
C LEU A 467 10.63 -3.46 8.13
N ASN A 468 11.44 -2.98 7.18
CA ASN A 468 12.89 -2.96 7.27
C ASN A 468 13.38 -1.81 8.16
N ALA A 469 12.92 -0.57 7.93
CA ALA A 469 13.31 0.60 8.73
C ALA A 469 12.93 0.46 10.21
N ARG A 470 11.99 -0.40 10.55
CA ARG A 470 11.61 -0.71 11.94
C ARG A 470 12.56 -1.62 12.68
N LEU A 471 13.36 -2.39 11.96
CA LEU A 471 14.46 -3.14 12.56
C LEU A 471 15.62 -2.20 12.89
N GLU A 472 15.63 -1.00 12.28
CA GLU A 472 16.52 0.11 12.58
C GLU A 472 15.82 1.17 13.47
N PRO A 473 16.54 1.96 14.27
CA PRO A 473 15.94 2.83 15.28
C PRO A 473 15.31 4.15 14.74
N SER A 474 15.19 4.34 13.43
CA SER A 474 14.62 5.56 12.84
C SER A 474 13.46 5.24 11.90
N VAL A 475 12.24 5.56 12.32
CA VAL A 475 11.05 5.55 11.46
C VAL A 475 11.03 6.88 10.69
N SER A 476 10.90 6.82 9.37
CA SER A 476 10.76 8.03 8.55
C SER A 476 9.35 8.63 8.67
N SER A 477 9.13 9.86 8.19
CA SER A 477 7.79 10.45 8.12
C SER A 477 6.86 9.62 7.20
N PHE A 478 5.56 9.54 7.51
CA PHE A 478 4.52 8.79 6.76
C PHE A 478 4.51 7.26 6.89
N GLN A 479 5.31 6.71 7.79
CA GLN A 479 5.27 5.28 8.11
C GLN A 479 4.50 5.06 9.41
N ASP A 480 3.66 4.03 9.44
CA ASP A 480 3.00 3.66 10.68
C ASP A 480 4.05 3.21 11.68
N ALA A 481 3.76 3.34 12.97
CA ALA A 481 4.59 2.83 14.07
C ALA A 481 4.03 1.55 14.73
N ILE A 482 2.79 1.15 14.43
CA ILE A 482 2.26 -0.18 14.72
C ILE A 482 1.35 -0.62 13.56
N PRO A 483 1.92 -1.14 12.45
CA PRO A 483 1.13 -1.35 11.26
C PRO A 483 0.27 -2.61 11.41
N MET A 484 -0.84 -2.64 10.67
CA MET A 484 -1.42 -3.91 10.28
C MET A 484 -0.47 -4.63 9.31
N LEU A 485 -0.29 -5.93 9.48
CA LEU A 485 0.68 -6.71 8.72
C LEU A 485 0.00 -7.57 7.67
N SER A 486 0.47 -7.44 6.43
CA SER A 486 0.15 -8.29 5.28
C SER A 486 1.38 -9.10 4.87
N SER A 487 1.20 -10.29 4.30
CA SER A 487 2.34 -10.98 3.69
C SER A 487 2.87 -10.14 2.52
N PHE A 488 4.15 -10.28 2.15
CA PHE A 488 4.70 -9.58 0.99
C PHE A 488 3.90 -9.87 -0.29
N LYS A 489 3.40 -11.10 -0.44
CA LYS A 489 2.52 -11.49 -1.53
C LYS A 489 1.23 -10.66 -1.55
N ASP A 490 0.55 -10.56 -0.41
CA ASP A 490 -0.72 -9.84 -0.30
C ASP A 490 -0.50 -8.33 -0.43
N HIS A 491 0.58 -7.81 0.17
CA HIS A 491 0.98 -6.42 0.04
C HIS A 491 1.28 -6.07 -1.42
N SER A 492 2.10 -6.86 -2.13
CA SER A 492 2.38 -6.65 -3.54
C SER A 492 1.11 -6.76 -4.41
N ALA A 493 0.16 -7.65 -4.07
CA ALA A 493 -1.15 -7.70 -4.70
C ALA A 493 -1.97 -6.42 -4.50
N GLN A 494 -1.92 -5.86 -3.29
CA GLN A 494 -2.58 -4.60 -2.96
C GLN A 494 -1.92 -3.41 -3.66
N GLN A 495 -0.59 -3.33 -3.69
CA GLN A 495 0.13 -2.31 -4.46
C GLN A 495 -0.22 -2.38 -5.95
N ASN A 496 -0.37 -3.59 -6.49
CA ASN A 496 -0.79 -3.74 -7.87
C ASN A 496 -2.19 -3.18 -8.12
N LEU A 497 -3.09 -3.15 -7.13
CA LEU A 497 -4.43 -2.55 -7.29
C LEU A 497 -4.35 -1.05 -7.57
N PHE A 498 -3.45 -0.32 -6.91
CA PHE A 498 -3.26 1.11 -7.16
C PHE A 498 -2.91 1.39 -8.62
N LYS A 499 -2.26 0.45 -9.32
CA LYS A 499 -1.89 0.63 -10.74
C LYS A 499 -3.05 0.55 -11.74
N TYR A 500 -4.21 0.01 -11.36
CA TYR A 500 -5.34 -0.21 -12.29
C TYR A 500 -6.74 -0.06 -11.69
N LYS A 501 -6.85 0.46 -10.46
CA LYS A 501 -8.13 0.80 -9.85
C LYS A 501 -8.26 2.31 -9.78
N SER A 502 -9.40 2.82 -10.25
CA SER A 502 -9.72 4.25 -10.25
C SER A 502 -9.62 4.83 -8.84
N HIS A 503 -8.68 5.74 -8.63
CA HIS A 503 -8.47 6.40 -7.35
C HIS A 503 -7.68 7.70 -7.50
N ILE A 504 -7.75 8.52 -6.45
CA ILE A 504 -6.78 9.55 -6.15
C ILE A 504 -6.37 9.41 -4.69
N LEU A 505 -5.06 9.34 -4.46
CA LEU A 505 -4.43 9.43 -3.17
C LEU A 505 -3.81 10.82 -3.06
N LEU A 506 -4.25 11.62 -2.10
CA LEU A 506 -3.72 12.95 -1.81
C LEU A 506 -2.93 12.90 -0.51
N GLN A 507 -1.82 13.62 -0.42
CA GLN A 507 -1.08 13.76 0.82
C GLN A 507 -0.65 15.21 1.06
N ALA A 508 -0.66 15.60 2.32
CA ALA A 508 -0.26 16.94 2.76
C ALA A 508 0.38 16.88 4.15
N SER A 509 1.12 17.93 4.51
CA SER A 509 1.78 18.05 5.81
C SER A 509 1.78 19.48 6.32
N SER A 510 1.66 19.65 7.63
CA SER A 510 2.02 20.89 8.32
C SER A 510 3.36 20.72 9.03
N ASP A 511 4.28 21.66 8.83
CA ASP A 511 5.56 21.73 9.53
C ASP A 511 5.51 22.51 10.86
#